data_AF-A0A8C2HLN1-F1
#
_entry.id   AF-A0A8C2HLN1-F1
#
_cell.length_a   1.000
_cell.length_b   1.000
_cell.length_c   1.000
_cell.angle_alpha   90.00
_cell.angle_beta   90.00
_cell.angle_gamma   90.00
#
_symmetry.space_group_name_H-M   'P 1'
#
loop_
_entity.id
_entity.type
_entity.pdbx_description
1 polymer ?
#
loop_
_entity_poly.entity_id
_entity_poly.type
_entity_poly.pdbx_seq_one_letter_code
_entity_poly.pdbx_strand_id
1 'polypeptide(L)'
;MVSTLPGYSAGELRSLQAADPVIWEVLRFWRQGNRPGPDERRQMTRAALTLLRQWDRLRESDGMLYRRVFCPNGKEEMLQLVLPAALRPEVLRQLHQQHGHQGRERTMELVQQRCYWPGLSSDVASWCQECDRCQAAKDTQPLAQAFMGWLMSSRPNDILAVDFTVLEPTSSGIENVLVMTDVFSKYTLAVPTRDQRAETVAQTLVTEWFYRFGVPGRLHSDQGRNFESLLIRQLCELYGVVKSRTTPYHPAGNGQC
;
A
#
# COMPACT_ATOMS: atom_id res chain seq x y z
N MET A 1 -14.71 -33.89 -20.00
CA MET A 1 -13.73 -33.34 -19.04
C MET A 1 -13.28 -31.98 -19.55
N VAL A 2 -13.57 -30.91 -18.80
CA VAL A 2 -13.05 -29.57 -19.12
C VAL A 2 -11.52 -29.63 -18.94
N SER A 3 -10.73 -29.30 -19.98
CA SER A 3 -9.28 -29.35 -19.87
C SER A 3 -8.81 -28.36 -18.80
N THR A 4 -8.08 -28.85 -17.80
CA THR A 4 -7.54 -28.06 -16.68
C THR A 4 -6.73 -26.85 -17.15
N LEU A 5 -6.10 -26.95 -18.33
CA LEU A 5 -5.43 -25.86 -19.03
C LEU A 5 -5.85 -25.89 -20.52
N PRO A 6 -6.56 -24.87 -21.03
CA PRO A 6 -6.90 -24.81 -22.45
C PRO A 6 -5.62 -24.69 -23.28
N GLY A 7 -5.40 -25.62 -24.21
CA GLY A 7 -4.22 -25.68 -25.06
C GLY A 7 -3.27 -26.85 -24.79
N TYR A 8 -3.49 -27.64 -23.72
CA TYR A 8 -2.76 -28.88 -23.47
C TYR A 8 -3.72 -30.07 -23.38
N SER A 9 -3.37 -31.14 -24.09
CA SER A 9 -4.05 -32.44 -23.95
C SER A 9 -3.67 -33.10 -22.63
N ALA A 10 -4.53 -34.01 -22.15
CA ALA A 10 -4.24 -34.80 -20.95
C ALA A 10 -2.98 -35.69 -21.10
N GLY A 11 -2.65 -36.10 -22.33
CA GLY A 11 -1.43 -36.88 -22.62
C GLY A 11 -0.15 -36.05 -22.47
N GLU A 12 -0.18 -34.79 -22.92
CA GLU A 12 0.94 -33.86 -22.77
C GLU A 12 1.16 -33.49 -21.31
N LEU A 13 0.10 -33.13 -20.58
CA LEU A 13 0.20 -32.80 -19.15
C LEU A 13 0.77 -33.96 -18.32
N ARG A 14 0.36 -35.18 -18.63
CA ARG A 14 0.90 -36.40 -18.00
C ARG A 14 2.38 -36.58 -18.31
N SER A 15 2.77 -36.44 -19.57
CA SER A 15 4.18 -36.54 -19.99
C SER A 15 5.04 -35.49 -19.31
N LEU A 16 4.55 -34.25 -19.19
CA LEU A 16 5.23 -33.15 -18.52
C LEU A 16 5.35 -33.36 -17.01
N GLN A 17 4.32 -33.92 -16.35
CA GLN A 17 4.43 -34.30 -14.93
C GLN A 17 5.41 -35.46 -14.72
N ALA A 18 5.43 -36.45 -15.62
CA ALA A 18 6.36 -37.56 -15.53
C ALA A 18 7.82 -37.12 -15.76
N ALA A 19 8.04 -36.09 -16.58
CA ALA A 19 9.35 -35.50 -16.80
C ALA A 19 9.80 -34.52 -15.70
N ASP A 20 8.88 -34.03 -14.87
CA ASP A 20 9.22 -33.12 -13.76
C ASP A 20 9.84 -33.91 -12.59
N PRO A 21 11.10 -33.65 -12.21
CA PRO A 21 11.81 -34.47 -11.23
C PRO A 21 11.16 -34.42 -9.84
N VAL A 22 10.56 -33.30 -9.46
CA VAL A 22 9.91 -33.14 -8.14
C VAL A 22 8.58 -33.89 -8.10
N ILE A 23 7.79 -33.75 -9.16
CA ILE A 23 6.47 -34.43 -9.25
C ILE A 23 6.67 -35.93 -9.40
N TRP A 24 7.62 -36.35 -10.25
CA TRP A 24 7.95 -37.75 -10.45
C TRP A 24 8.40 -38.43 -9.15
N GLU A 25 9.27 -37.79 -8.38
CA GLU A 25 9.75 -38.31 -7.10
C GLU A 25 8.58 -38.58 -6.14
N VAL A 26 7.61 -37.66 -6.06
CA VAL A 26 6.40 -37.83 -5.23
C VAL A 26 5.47 -38.90 -5.80
N LEU A 27 5.25 -38.93 -7.11
CA LEU A 27 4.42 -39.94 -7.79
C LEU A 27 4.96 -41.35 -7.57
N ARG A 28 6.28 -41.53 -7.55
CA ARG A 28 6.92 -42.82 -7.28
C ARG A 28 6.49 -43.37 -5.92
N PHE A 29 6.60 -42.57 -4.86
CA PHE A 29 6.16 -42.96 -3.51
C PHE A 29 4.65 -43.13 -3.43
N TRP A 30 3.88 -42.24 -4.07
CA TRP A 30 2.43 -42.32 -4.14
C TRP A 30 1.95 -43.66 -4.70
N ARG A 31 2.51 -44.09 -5.82
CA ARG A 31 2.17 -45.37 -6.48
C ARG A 31 2.63 -46.61 -5.72
N GLN A 32 3.70 -46.49 -4.93
CA GLN A 32 4.14 -47.55 -4.01
C GLN A 32 3.25 -47.68 -2.77
N GLY A 33 2.35 -46.71 -2.54
CA GLY A 33 1.44 -46.71 -1.39
C GLY A 33 2.09 -46.33 -0.05
N ASN A 34 3.39 -46.02 -0.04
CA ASN A 34 4.16 -45.75 1.17
C ASN A 34 4.81 -44.37 1.12
N ARG A 35 4.75 -43.65 2.25
CA ARG A 35 5.46 -42.38 2.42
C ARG A 35 6.96 -42.66 2.59
N PRO A 36 7.85 -41.79 2.08
CA PRO A 36 9.28 -41.96 2.25
C PRO A 36 9.69 -41.94 3.71
N GLY A 37 10.66 -42.79 4.04
CA GLY A 37 11.29 -42.90 5.36
C GLY A 37 12.21 -41.70 5.68
N PRO A 38 12.79 -41.65 6.90
CA PRO A 38 13.61 -40.53 7.35
C PRO A 38 14.84 -40.27 6.46
N ASP A 39 15.56 -41.31 6.04
CA ASP A 39 16.77 -41.17 5.23
C ASP A 39 16.47 -40.76 3.79
N GLU A 40 15.39 -41.29 3.21
CA GLU A 40 14.91 -40.86 1.89
C GLU A 40 14.54 -39.38 1.91
N ARG A 41 13.78 -38.93 2.92
CA ARG A 41 13.38 -37.52 3.07
C ARG A 41 14.56 -36.56 3.18
N ARG A 42 15.71 -36.98 3.73
CA ARG A 42 16.92 -36.14 3.81
C ARG A 42 17.54 -35.87 2.44
N GLN A 43 17.34 -36.76 1.47
CA GLN A 43 17.87 -36.65 0.12
C GLN A 43 16.91 -35.92 -0.84
N MET A 44 15.65 -35.75 -0.43
CA MET A 44 14.62 -35.12 -1.26
C MET A 44 14.74 -33.59 -1.28
N THR A 45 14.27 -33.00 -2.38
CA THR A 45 14.20 -31.54 -2.51
C THR A 45 13.15 -30.94 -1.56
N ARG A 46 13.34 -29.67 -1.16
CA ARG A 46 12.36 -28.94 -0.34
C ARG A 46 10.98 -28.87 -1.00
N ALA A 47 10.93 -28.78 -2.32
CA ALA A 47 9.69 -28.78 -3.10
C ALA A 47 8.96 -30.13 -2.98
N ALA A 48 9.67 -31.25 -3.15
CA ALA A 48 9.10 -32.59 -2.99
C ALA A 48 8.60 -32.82 -1.56
N LEU A 49 9.39 -32.43 -0.55
CA LEU A 49 8.97 -32.47 0.86
C LEU A 49 7.72 -31.64 1.13
N THR A 50 7.54 -30.50 0.45
CA THR A 50 6.35 -29.65 0.59
C THR A 50 5.11 -30.34 0.03
N LEU A 51 5.23 -31.02 -1.12
CA LEU A 51 4.15 -31.86 -1.66
C LEU A 51 3.81 -33.02 -0.72
N LEU A 52 4.81 -33.70 -0.16
CA LEU A 52 4.61 -34.83 0.75
C LEU A 52 3.92 -34.43 2.07
N ARG A 53 4.11 -33.19 2.55
CA ARG A 53 3.32 -32.68 3.69
C ARG A 53 1.83 -32.58 3.39
N GLN A 54 1.45 -32.55 2.11
CA GLN A 54 0.07 -32.53 1.66
C GLN A 54 -0.43 -33.93 1.24
N TRP A 55 0.24 -35.02 1.64
CA TRP A 55 -0.08 -36.39 1.21
C TRP A 55 -1.58 -36.72 1.23
N ASP A 56 -2.28 -36.43 2.33
CA ASP A 56 -3.72 -36.76 2.49
C ASP A 56 -4.66 -35.91 1.61
N ARG A 57 -4.08 -34.89 0.96
CA ARG A 57 -4.73 -34.04 -0.03
C ARG A 57 -4.27 -34.37 -1.44
N LEU A 58 -3.27 -35.22 -1.65
CA LEU A 58 -2.87 -35.62 -2.99
C LEU A 58 -3.85 -36.66 -3.54
N ARG A 59 -4.03 -36.66 -4.86
CA ARG A 59 -4.85 -37.64 -5.57
C ARG A 59 -4.28 -37.84 -6.97
N GLU A 60 -4.16 -39.09 -7.39
CA GLU A 60 -3.85 -39.40 -8.79
C GLU A 60 -5.14 -39.63 -9.57
N SER A 61 -5.26 -39.02 -10.74
CA SER A 61 -6.34 -39.25 -11.71
C SER A 61 -5.75 -39.28 -13.11
N ASP A 62 -6.08 -40.30 -13.89
CA ASP A 62 -5.58 -40.47 -15.27
C ASP A 62 -4.05 -40.34 -15.37
N GLY A 63 -3.33 -40.91 -14.40
CA GLY A 63 -1.86 -40.87 -14.36
C GLY A 63 -1.24 -39.50 -14.02
N MET A 64 -2.06 -38.52 -13.63
CA MET A 64 -1.64 -37.18 -13.24
C MET A 64 -1.90 -36.93 -11.75
N LEU A 65 -0.99 -36.20 -11.11
CA LEU A 65 -1.08 -35.81 -9.70
C LEU A 65 -1.88 -34.51 -9.55
N TYR A 66 -2.87 -34.55 -8.67
CA TYR A 66 -3.70 -33.44 -8.25
C TYR A 66 -3.60 -33.23 -6.74
N ARG A 67 -3.92 -32.01 -6.32
CA ARG A 67 -4.14 -31.63 -4.93
C ARG A 67 -5.61 -31.30 -4.73
N ARG A 68 -6.23 -32.01 -3.80
CA ARG A 68 -7.57 -31.79 -3.29
C ARG A 68 -7.61 -30.59 -2.35
N VAL A 69 -8.50 -29.65 -2.64
CA VAL A 69 -8.84 -28.52 -1.78
C VAL A 69 -10.36 -28.40 -1.73
N PHE A 70 -10.88 -27.79 -0.66
CA PHE A 70 -12.29 -27.44 -0.57
C PHE A 70 -12.46 -25.99 -0.97
N CYS A 71 -13.53 -25.69 -1.70
CA CYS A 71 -13.92 -24.32 -2.00
C CYS A 71 -14.09 -23.51 -0.70
N PRO A 72 -13.93 -22.18 -0.73
CA PRO A 72 -14.07 -21.31 0.45
C PRO A 72 -15.42 -21.46 1.18
N ASN A 73 -16.45 -21.89 0.45
CA ASN A 73 -17.79 -22.17 0.98
C ASN A 73 -17.91 -23.54 1.69
N GLY A 74 -16.84 -24.35 1.71
CA GLY A 74 -16.76 -25.65 2.37
C GLY A 74 -17.58 -26.78 1.74
N LYS A 75 -18.29 -26.52 0.63
CA LYS A 75 -19.31 -27.42 0.09
C LYS A 75 -18.84 -28.29 -1.07
N GLU A 76 -17.89 -27.80 -1.86
CA GLU A 76 -17.43 -28.49 -3.08
C GLU A 76 -15.95 -28.82 -3.02
N GLU A 77 -15.61 -30.04 -3.44
CA GLU A 77 -14.25 -30.50 -3.63
C GLU A 77 -13.72 -29.99 -4.97
N MET A 78 -12.56 -29.33 -4.94
CA MET A 78 -11.85 -28.84 -6.11
C MET A 78 -10.49 -29.54 -6.23
N LEU A 79 -10.17 -29.98 -7.44
CA LEU A 79 -8.88 -30.60 -7.77
C LEU A 79 -7.99 -29.59 -8.48
N GLN A 80 -6.85 -29.28 -7.85
CA GLN A 80 -5.80 -28.47 -8.42
C GLN A 80 -4.74 -29.38 -9.07
N LEU A 81 -4.47 -29.21 -10.36
CA LEU A 81 -3.37 -29.92 -11.02
C LEU A 81 -2.04 -29.51 -10.38
N VAL A 82 -1.20 -30.49 -10.01
CA VAL A 82 0.17 -30.18 -9.57
C VAL A 82 0.98 -29.78 -10.80
N LEU A 83 1.26 -28.48 -10.97
CA LEU A 83 1.75 -27.96 -12.24
C LEU A 83 3.25 -28.23 -12.43
N PRO A 84 3.67 -28.88 -13.54
CA PRO A 84 5.07 -29.04 -13.90
C PRO A 84 5.80 -27.71 -13.99
N ALA A 85 7.08 -27.68 -13.59
CA ALA A 85 7.91 -26.47 -13.62
C ALA A 85 7.95 -25.81 -15.00
N ALA A 86 8.01 -26.61 -16.07
CA ALA A 86 8.05 -26.13 -17.46
C ALA A 86 6.82 -25.29 -17.87
N LEU A 87 5.65 -25.50 -17.22
CA LEU A 87 4.41 -24.80 -17.56
C LEU A 87 4.14 -23.57 -16.70
N ARG A 88 4.87 -23.39 -15.58
CA ARG A 88 4.63 -22.28 -14.65
C ARG A 88 4.75 -20.91 -15.31
N PRO A 89 5.80 -20.60 -16.10
CA PRO A 89 5.92 -19.29 -16.74
C PRO A 89 4.77 -19.02 -17.72
N GLU A 90 4.33 -20.03 -18.46
CA GLU A 90 3.24 -19.89 -19.42
C GLU A 90 1.90 -19.62 -18.73
N VAL A 91 1.59 -20.39 -17.68
CA VAL A 91 0.35 -20.20 -16.89
C VAL A 91 0.34 -18.82 -16.24
N LEU A 92 1.45 -18.39 -15.64
CA LEU A 92 1.57 -17.05 -15.06
C LEU A 92 1.42 -15.98 -16.14
N ARG A 93 2.01 -16.18 -17.32
CA ARG A 93 1.88 -15.27 -18.46
C ARG A 93 0.43 -15.07 -18.89
N GLN A 94 -0.31 -16.17 -19.05
CA GLN A 94 -1.71 -16.11 -19.47
C GLN A 94 -2.58 -15.46 -18.41
N LEU A 95 -2.46 -15.87 -17.14
CA LEU A 95 -3.32 -15.40 -16.06
C LEU A 95 -2.99 -13.97 -15.59
N HIS A 96 -1.74 -13.54 -15.70
CA HIS A 96 -1.36 -12.17 -15.35
C HIS A 96 -1.48 -11.23 -16.55
N GLN A 97 -0.71 -11.42 -17.62
CA GLN A 97 -0.63 -10.47 -18.74
C GLN A 97 -1.91 -10.47 -19.60
N GLN A 98 -2.40 -11.63 -20.02
CA GLN A 98 -3.53 -11.70 -20.96
C GLN A 98 -4.88 -11.38 -20.30
N HIS A 99 -4.97 -11.51 -18.97
CA HIS A 99 -6.16 -11.11 -18.21
C HIS A 99 -6.08 -9.64 -17.72
N GLY A 100 -5.16 -8.83 -18.24
CA GLY A 100 -5.11 -7.40 -17.96
C GLY A 100 -4.21 -6.99 -16.80
N HIS A 101 -3.06 -7.65 -16.63
CA HIS A 101 -2.05 -7.30 -15.62
C HIS A 101 -2.58 -7.30 -14.18
N GLN A 102 -3.31 -8.37 -13.85
CA GLN A 102 -3.97 -8.53 -12.57
C GLN A 102 -2.98 -8.44 -11.38
N GLY A 103 -3.42 -7.82 -10.29
CA GLY A 103 -2.63 -7.74 -9.06
C GLY A 103 -2.29 -9.12 -8.48
N ARG A 104 -1.35 -9.16 -7.53
CA ARG A 104 -0.84 -10.40 -6.91
C ARG A 104 -1.96 -11.29 -6.37
N GLU A 105 -2.89 -10.73 -5.59
CA GLU A 105 -3.97 -11.48 -4.95
C GLU A 105 -4.91 -12.10 -5.99
N ARG A 106 -5.31 -11.30 -6.98
CA ARG A 106 -6.19 -11.77 -8.05
C ARG A 106 -5.53 -12.85 -8.91
N THR A 107 -4.25 -12.68 -9.24
CA THR A 107 -3.48 -13.69 -9.98
C THR A 107 -3.39 -14.99 -9.18
N MET A 108 -3.14 -14.89 -7.87
CA MET A 108 -3.09 -16.04 -6.96
C MET A 108 -4.43 -16.81 -6.95
N GLU A 109 -5.55 -16.10 -6.80
CA GLU A 109 -6.89 -16.70 -6.84
C GLU A 109 -7.15 -17.46 -8.14
N LEU A 110 -6.82 -16.84 -9.28
CA LEU A 110 -7.03 -17.44 -10.61
C LEU A 110 -6.20 -18.72 -10.78
N VAL A 111 -4.94 -18.73 -10.34
CA VAL A 111 -4.10 -19.93 -10.39
C VAL A 111 -4.69 -21.02 -9.50
N GLN A 112 -5.10 -20.67 -8.27
CA GLN A 112 -5.63 -21.62 -7.29
C GLN A 112 -6.97 -22.25 -7.71
N GLN A 113 -7.69 -21.69 -8.67
CA GLN A 113 -8.90 -22.35 -9.18
C GLN A 113 -8.59 -23.66 -9.93
N ARG A 114 -7.35 -23.86 -10.40
CA ARG A 114 -7.02 -24.98 -11.29
C ARG A 114 -5.68 -25.65 -11.03
N CYS A 115 -4.71 -24.94 -10.45
CA CYS A 115 -3.32 -25.38 -10.37
C CYS A 115 -2.73 -25.16 -8.96
N TYR A 116 -1.69 -25.92 -8.66
CA TYR A 116 -0.90 -25.78 -7.45
C TYR A 116 0.55 -26.22 -7.69
N TRP A 117 1.50 -25.58 -7.02
CA TRP A 117 2.87 -26.08 -6.88
C TRP A 117 3.52 -25.55 -5.59
N PRO A 118 4.58 -26.21 -5.08
CA PRO A 118 5.36 -25.68 -3.97
C PRO A 118 5.99 -24.34 -4.33
N GLY A 119 5.79 -23.32 -3.50
CA GLY A 119 6.31 -21.97 -3.77
C GLY A 119 5.38 -21.06 -4.58
N LEU A 120 4.18 -21.54 -4.98
CA LEU A 120 3.20 -20.78 -5.78
C LEU A 120 3.05 -19.30 -5.37
N SER A 121 2.83 -19.01 -4.08
CA SER A 121 2.65 -17.63 -3.62
C SER A 121 3.89 -16.74 -3.83
N SER A 122 5.09 -17.31 -3.68
CA SER A 122 6.35 -16.61 -3.93
C SER A 122 6.54 -16.35 -5.41
N ASP A 123 6.29 -17.35 -6.25
CA ASP A 123 6.44 -17.25 -7.70
C ASP A 123 5.46 -16.23 -8.29
N VAL A 124 4.20 -16.22 -7.84
CA VAL A 124 3.21 -15.20 -8.24
C VAL A 124 3.64 -13.81 -7.79
N ALA A 125 4.19 -13.67 -6.58
CA ALA A 125 4.65 -12.39 -6.07
C ALA A 125 5.83 -11.84 -6.88
N SER A 126 6.85 -12.66 -7.14
CA SER A 126 8.00 -12.30 -7.97
C SER A 126 7.58 -11.98 -9.40
N TRP A 127 6.71 -12.80 -10.03
CA TRP A 127 6.20 -12.53 -11.37
C TRP A 127 5.50 -11.17 -11.51
N CYS A 128 4.61 -10.84 -10.56
CA CYS A 128 3.92 -9.54 -10.55
C CYS A 128 4.88 -8.37 -10.22
N GLN A 129 5.96 -8.62 -9.48
CA GLN A 129 6.98 -7.62 -9.17
C GLN A 129 7.92 -7.38 -10.36
N GLU A 130 8.25 -8.40 -11.14
CA GLU A 130 9.14 -8.32 -12.30
C GLU A 130 8.42 -7.87 -13.58
N CYS A 131 7.08 -7.69 -13.55
CA CYS A 131 6.35 -7.23 -14.71
C CYS A 131 6.58 -5.73 -14.99
N ASP A 132 7.36 -5.43 -16.04
CA ASP A 132 7.70 -4.07 -16.48
C ASP A 132 6.49 -3.15 -16.60
N ARG A 133 5.39 -3.61 -17.21
CA ARG A 133 4.17 -2.81 -17.37
C ARG A 133 3.52 -2.49 -16.04
N CYS A 134 3.48 -3.44 -15.10
CA CYS A 134 2.95 -3.21 -13.76
C CYS A 134 3.84 -2.28 -12.96
N GLN A 135 5.16 -2.38 -13.11
CA GLN A 135 6.10 -1.49 -12.44
C GLN A 135 6.01 -0.07 -13.01
N ALA A 136 5.93 0.10 -14.33
CA ALA A 136 5.76 1.39 -14.97
C ALA A 136 4.38 2.04 -14.68
N ALA A 137 3.32 1.23 -14.55
CA ALA A 137 1.98 1.71 -14.22
C ALA A 137 1.78 1.99 -12.73
N LYS A 138 2.57 1.36 -11.85
CA LYS A 138 2.66 1.79 -10.47
C LYS A 138 3.37 3.13 -10.49
N ASP A 139 2.63 4.18 -10.20
CA ASP A 139 3.22 5.40 -9.66
C ASP A 139 3.96 5.00 -8.37
N THR A 140 5.21 4.59 -8.51
CA THR A 140 6.19 4.87 -7.47
C THR A 140 6.34 6.39 -7.49
N GLN A 141 5.37 7.09 -6.91
CA GLN A 141 5.77 8.16 -6.04
C GLN A 141 6.76 7.46 -5.11
N PRO A 142 8.05 7.82 -5.13
CA PRO A 142 8.87 7.50 -3.98
C PRO A 142 8.02 7.95 -2.80
N LEU A 143 7.95 7.14 -1.74
CA LEU A 143 7.75 7.72 -0.43
C LEU A 143 8.91 8.71 -0.30
N ALA A 144 8.73 9.93 -0.83
CA ALA A 144 9.39 11.10 -0.37
C ALA A 144 8.96 11.09 1.08
N GLN A 145 9.82 10.49 1.89
CA GLN A 145 9.82 10.67 3.32
C GLN A 145 10.19 12.14 3.46
N ALA A 146 9.20 13.00 3.17
CA ALA A 146 9.27 14.41 3.37
C ALA A 146 9.66 14.50 4.82
N PHE A 147 10.84 15.05 5.05
CA PHE A 147 11.35 15.30 6.38
C PHE A 147 10.29 16.17 7.06
N MET A 148 9.40 15.53 7.82
CA MET A 148 8.32 16.18 8.53
C MET A 148 9.06 16.82 9.70
N GLY A 149 9.57 18.03 9.50
CA GLY A 149 10.16 18.79 10.58
C GLY A 149 9.05 19.03 11.59
N TRP A 150 9.04 18.26 12.68
CA TRP A 150 8.11 18.51 13.77
C TRP A 150 8.36 19.94 14.22
N LEU A 151 7.29 20.75 14.24
CA LEU A 151 7.34 22.11 14.74
C LEU A 151 7.50 22.03 16.27
N MET A 152 8.74 21.81 16.73
CA MET A 152 9.08 21.59 18.12
C MET A 152 8.89 22.90 18.88
N SER A 153 7.82 22.98 19.67
CA SER A 153 7.53 24.09 20.57
C SER A 153 7.92 23.69 21.99
N SER A 154 8.67 24.53 22.70
CA SER A 154 9.21 24.20 24.04
C SER A 154 8.35 24.73 25.20
N ARG A 155 7.46 25.70 24.91
CA ARG A 155 6.58 26.38 25.87
C ARG A 155 5.35 26.98 25.15
N PRO A 156 4.28 27.36 25.89
CA PRO A 156 3.16 28.09 25.30
C PRO A 156 3.60 29.39 24.63
N ASN A 157 2.95 29.75 23.52
CA ASN A 157 3.19 30.96 22.73
C ASN A 157 4.62 31.06 22.16
N ASP A 158 5.35 29.94 22.09
CA ASP A 158 6.65 29.86 21.43
C ASP A 158 6.47 29.87 19.90
N ILE A 159 5.50 29.08 19.42
CA ILE A 159 5.13 29.06 18.00
C ILE A 159 3.62 29.17 17.82
N LEU A 160 3.20 30.21 17.11
CA LEU A 160 1.83 30.42 16.66
C LEU A 160 1.71 29.96 15.21
N ALA A 161 0.94 28.90 14.97
CA ALA A 161 0.59 28.46 13.63
C ALA A 161 -0.70 29.14 13.16
N VAL A 162 -0.72 29.65 11.93
CA VAL A 162 -1.87 30.35 11.36
C VAL A 162 -2.22 29.81 9.98
N ASP A 163 -3.52 29.65 9.74
CA ASP A 163 -4.05 29.15 8.47
C ASP A 163 -5.42 29.76 8.17
N PHE A 164 -5.79 29.81 6.89
CA PHE A 164 -7.15 30.14 6.49
C PHE A 164 -7.94 28.88 6.18
N THR A 165 -9.15 28.82 6.71
CA THR A 165 -10.17 27.89 6.25
C THR A 165 -11.35 28.64 5.69
N VAL A 166 -12.05 28.01 4.75
CA VAL A 166 -13.29 28.52 4.16
C VAL A 166 -14.43 27.65 4.67
N LEU A 167 -15.39 28.29 5.34
CA LEU A 167 -16.63 27.63 5.78
C LEU A 167 -17.78 27.97 4.82
N GLU A 168 -18.84 27.16 4.87
CA GLU A 168 -20.05 27.44 4.10
C GLU A 168 -20.60 28.84 4.44
N PRO A 169 -21.02 29.62 3.43
CA PRO A 169 -21.45 31.00 3.64
C PRO A 169 -22.59 31.10 4.66
N THR A 170 -22.36 31.89 5.69
CA THR A 170 -23.39 32.33 6.62
C THR A 170 -24.32 33.35 5.95
N SER A 171 -25.49 33.61 6.54
CA SER A 171 -26.47 34.61 6.03
C SER A 171 -25.91 36.04 5.90
N SER A 172 -24.75 36.31 6.52
CA SER A 172 -24.01 37.57 6.45
C SER A 172 -22.88 37.58 5.40
N GLY A 173 -22.64 36.47 4.68
CA GLY A 173 -21.65 36.38 3.60
C GLY A 173 -20.19 36.28 4.05
N ILE A 174 -19.93 35.93 5.31
CA ILE A 174 -18.56 35.71 5.81
C ILE A 174 -18.19 34.24 5.63
N GLU A 175 -17.22 33.98 4.76
CA GLU A 175 -16.75 32.64 4.41
C GLU A 175 -15.34 32.34 4.94
N ASN A 176 -14.51 33.39 5.14
CA ASN A 176 -13.10 33.22 5.50
C ASN A 176 -12.93 33.19 7.02
N VAL A 177 -12.23 32.19 7.53
CA VAL A 177 -11.89 32.08 8.95
C VAL A 177 -10.38 31.96 9.10
N LEU A 178 -9.78 32.90 9.84
CA LEU A 178 -8.38 32.82 10.24
C LEU A 178 -8.28 31.97 11.50
N VAL A 179 -7.62 30.83 11.40
CA VAL A 179 -7.36 29.92 12.52
C VAL A 179 -5.95 30.21 13.04
N MET A 180 -5.82 30.38 14.34
CA MET A 180 -4.56 30.63 15.05
C MET A 180 -4.42 29.60 16.17
N THR A 181 -3.38 28.78 16.10
CA THR A 181 -3.15 27.67 17.04
C THR A 181 -1.79 27.80 17.71
N ASP A 182 -1.77 27.84 19.04
CA ASP A 182 -0.52 27.67 19.80
C ASP A 182 -0.06 26.21 19.69
N VAL A 183 1.13 26.01 19.14
CA VAL A 183 1.62 24.67 18.81
C VAL A 183 1.94 23.85 20.07
N PHE A 184 2.26 24.49 21.20
CA PHE A 184 2.53 23.77 22.44
C PHE A 184 1.24 23.32 23.15
N SER A 185 0.35 24.27 23.48
CA SER A 185 -0.86 23.98 24.25
C SER A 185 -2.00 23.40 23.41
N LYS A 186 -1.91 23.50 22.07
CA LYS A 186 -3.01 23.21 21.14
C LYS A 186 -4.23 24.11 21.34
N TYR A 187 -4.07 25.25 22.01
CA TYR A 187 -5.13 26.23 22.10
C TYR A 187 -5.34 26.90 20.74
N THR A 188 -6.56 26.82 20.23
CA THR A 188 -6.93 27.31 18.90
C THR A 188 -8.00 28.38 18.99
N LEU A 189 -7.79 29.48 18.27
CA LEU A 189 -8.75 30.56 18.08
C LEU A 189 -9.11 30.65 16.59
N ALA A 190 -10.39 30.54 16.28
CA ALA A 190 -10.93 30.70 14.93
C ALA A 190 -11.68 32.02 14.82
N VAL A 191 -11.20 32.94 14.00
CA VAL A 191 -11.74 34.29 13.86
C VAL A 191 -12.32 34.47 12.45
N PRO A 192 -13.65 34.68 12.32
CA PRO A 192 -14.25 35.03 11.03
C PRO A 192 -13.71 36.37 10.52
N THR A 193 -13.36 36.42 9.24
CA THR A 193 -12.77 37.57 8.57
C THR A 193 -13.50 37.88 7.29
N ARG A 194 -13.68 39.17 6.97
CA ARG A 194 -14.35 39.62 5.74
C ARG A 194 -13.59 39.22 4.47
N ASP A 195 -12.27 39.12 4.56
CA ASP A 195 -11.37 38.78 3.46
C ASP A 195 -10.07 38.19 4.00
N GLN A 196 -9.25 37.64 3.11
CA GLN A 196 -7.93 37.11 3.44
C GLN A 196 -6.81 38.14 3.19
N ARG A 197 -7.09 39.46 3.15
CA ARG A 197 -6.07 40.47 2.85
C ARG A 197 -5.07 40.57 4.00
N ALA A 198 -3.82 40.89 3.66
CA ALA A 198 -2.74 41.06 4.63
C ALA A 198 -3.07 42.05 5.76
N GLU A 199 -3.79 43.14 5.44
CA GLU A 199 -4.24 44.14 6.43
C GLU A 199 -5.21 43.53 7.45
N THR A 200 -6.20 42.77 6.98
CA THR A 200 -7.14 42.05 7.84
C THR A 200 -6.39 41.05 8.72
N VAL A 201 -5.45 40.27 8.16
CA VAL A 201 -4.63 39.33 8.92
C VAL A 201 -3.81 40.04 9.99
N ALA A 202 -3.11 41.12 9.65
CA ALA A 202 -2.28 41.88 10.58
C ALA A 202 -3.11 42.42 11.75
N GLN A 203 -4.27 43.01 11.45
CA GLN A 203 -5.18 43.53 12.46
C GLN A 203 -5.65 42.41 13.39
N THR A 204 -6.12 41.29 12.84
CA THR A 204 -6.61 40.15 13.61
C THR A 204 -5.52 39.54 14.49
N LEU A 205 -4.29 39.37 13.98
CA LEU A 205 -3.16 38.87 14.79
C LEU A 205 -2.91 39.74 16.01
N VAL A 206 -2.91 41.07 15.84
CA VAL A 206 -2.65 42.00 16.92
C VAL A 206 -3.79 42.02 17.94
N THR A 207 -5.04 42.14 17.49
CA THR A 207 -6.19 42.30 18.40
C THR A 207 -6.59 41.01 19.08
N GLU A 208 -6.60 39.90 18.35
CA GLU A 208 -7.15 38.63 18.84
C GLU A 208 -6.10 37.74 19.50
N TRP A 209 -4.82 37.94 19.19
CA TRP A 209 -3.75 37.14 19.79
C TRP A 209 -2.75 37.95 20.59
N PHE A 210 -2.02 38.88 19.95
CA PHE A 210 -0.87 39.53 20.60
C PHE A 210 -1.29 40.33 21.84
N TYR A 211 -2.45 40.98 21.78
CA TYR A 211 -3.02 41.71 22.91
C TYR A 211 -3.44 40.78 24.07
N ARG A 212 -3.92 39.57 23.78
CA ARG A 212 -4.52 38.66 24.78
C ARG A 212 -3.51 37.71 25.42
N PHE A 213 -2.60 37.17 24.62
CA PHE A 213 -1.65 36.12 25.03
C PHE A 213 -0.19 36.58 25.00
N GLY A 214 0.04 37.81 24.53
CA GLY A 214 1.37 38.32 24.25
C GLY A 214 1.88 37.93 22.86
N VAL A 215 3.01 38.51 22.49
CA VAL A 215 3.66 38.31 21.19
C VAL A 215 4.34 36.93 21.14
N PRO A 216 4.08 36.10 20.12
CA PRO A 216 4.71 34.79 19.99
C PRO A 216 6.18 34.89 19.59
N GLY A 217 6.98 33.87 19.94
CA GLY A 217 8.37 33.80 19.48
C GLY A 217 8.51 33.61 17.96
N ARG A 218 7.58 32.85 17.37
CA ARG A 218 7.55 32.53 15.95
C ARG A 218 6.13 32.53 15.41
N LEU A 219 5.94 33.10 14.21
CA LEU A 219 4.73 32.96 13.41
C LEU A 219 4.99 31.93 12.30
N HIS A 220 4.17 30.89 12.23
CA HIS A 220 4.24 29.84 11.23
C HIS A 220 2.97 29.87 10.37
N SER A 221 3.10 29.88 9.05
CA SER A 221 1.95 29.88 8.13
C SER A 221 2.25 29.06 6.88
N ASP A 222 1.27 28.90 6.01
CA ASP A 222 1.53 28.48 4.63
C ASP A 222 2.23 29.59 3.81
N GLN A 223 2.43 29.34 2.51
CA GLN A 223 3.03 30.30 1.58
C GLN A 223 1.99 31.21 0.89
N GLY A 224 0.82 31.38 1.49
CA GLY A 224 -0.21 32.28 1.00
C GLY A 224 0.31 33.73 0.90
N ARG A 225 -0.09 34.43 -0.17
CA ARG A 225 0.34 35.82 -0.44
C ARG A 225 -0.03 36.80 0.67
N ASN A 226 -1.10 36.48 1.37
CA ASN A 226 -1.59 37.16 2.57
C ASN A 226 -0.56 37.12 3.71
N PHE A 227 0.07 35.97 3.97
CA PHE A 227 1.05 35.81 5.04
C PHE A 227 2.49 36.16 4.65
N GLU A 228 2.84 36.09 3.35
CA GLU A 228 4.15 36.47 2.83
C GLU A 228 4.21 37.94 2.35
N SER A 229 3.19 38.74 2.66
CA SER A 229 3.14 40.17 2.32
C SER A 229 4.20 40.99 3.06
N LEU A 230 4.61 42.12 2.47
CA LEU A 230 5.54 43.07 3.11
C LEU A 230 4.99 43.56 4.46
N LEU A 231 3.68 43.75 4.56
CA LEU A 231 3.02 44.21 5.78
C LEU A 231 3.21 43.22 6.94
N ILE A 232 2.95 41.93 6.72
CA ILE A 232 3.13 40.90 7.76
C ILE A 232 4.59 40.76 8.14
N ARG A 233 5.49 40.86 7.16
CA ARG A 233 6.93 40.85 7.44
C ARG A 233 7.35 42.03 8.32
N GLN A 234 6.91 43.25 8.00
CA GLN A 234 7.20 44.45 8.80
C GLN A 234 6.59 44.37 10.20
N LEU A 235 5.38 43.81 10.33
CA LEU A 235 4.75 43.54 11.62
C LEU A 235 5.61 42.59 12.47
N CYS A 236 6.05 41.47 11.89
CA CYS A 236 6.93 40.53 12.57
C CYS A 236 8.26 41.17 12.99
N GLU A 237 8.88 41.97 12.11
CA GLU A 237 10.10 42.71 12.42
C GLU A 237 9.89 43.70 13.58
N LEU A 238 8.78 44.44 13.60
CA LEU A 238 8.44 45.40 14.65
C LEU A 238 8.26 44.74 16.03
N TYR A 239 7.61 43.57 16.06
CA TYR A 239 7.33 42.84 17.30
C TYR A 239 8.43 41.82 17.68
N GLY A 240 9.49 41.69 16.88
CA GLY A 240 10.55 40.71 17.12
C GLY A 240 10.13 39.26 16.92
N VAL A 241 9.11 39.00 16.10
CA VAL A 241 8.58 37.67 15.80
C VAL A 241 9.36 37.05 14.65
N VAL A 242 9.82 35.81 14.82
CA VAL A 242 10.46 35.06 13.72
C VAL A 242 9.40 34.53 12.76
N LYS A 243 9.46 34.91 11.47
CA LYS A 243 8.57 34.34 10.45
C LYS A 243 9.11 33.01 9.92
N SER A 244 8.24 32.01 9.84
CA SER A 244 8.51 30.71 9.22
C SER A 244 7.34 30.31 8.31
N ARG A 245 7.55 29.32 7.44
CA ARG A 245 6.55 28.85 6.47
C ARG A 245 6.65 27.36 6.18
N THR A 246 5.56 26.75 5.71
CA THR A 246 5.56 25.38 5.19
C THR A 246 6.31 25.26 3.87
N THR A 247 6.71 24.05 3.48
CA THR A 247 7.25 23.78 2.14
C THR A 247 6.12 23.88 1.10
N PRO A 248 6.39 24.38 -0.12
CA PRO A 248 5.35 24.45 -1.17
C PRO A 248 4.78 23.05 -1.47
N TYR A 249 3.48 22.96 -1.72
CA TYR A 249 2.78 21.72 -2.15
C TYR A 249 2.78 20.54 -1.16
N HIS A 250 2.88 20.78 0.16
CA HIS A 250 2.69 19.75 1.18
C HIS A 250 1.55 20.11 2.17
N PRO A 251 0.28 19.89 1.81
CA PRO A 251 -0.85 20.11 2.73
C PRO A 251 -0.78 19.23 4.00
N ALA A 252 0.02 18.16 3.98
CA ALA A 252 0.28 17.32 5.16
C ALA A 252 1.12 18.03 6.25
N GLY A 253 1.81 19.13 5.94
CA GLY A 253 2.58 19.92 6.91
C GLY A 253 1.72 20.76 7.86
N ASN A 254 0.45 21.02 7.51
CA ASN A 254 -0.51 21.77 8.32
C ASN A 254 -1.36 20.89 9.25
N GLY A 255 -1.09 19.58 9.36
CA GLY A 255 -1.88 18.66 10.19
C GLY A 255 -1.82 18.89 11.72
N GLN A 256 -1.34 20.05 12.15
CA GLN A 256 -1.25 20.50 13.54
C GLN A 256 -2.09 21.77 13.80
N CYS A 257 -2.74 22.34 12.77
CA CYS A 257 -3.72 23.40 12.91
C CYS A 257 -5.11 22.82 13.25
#